data_AF-A0A931QEC7-F1
#
_entry.id   AF-A0A931QEC7-F1
#
_cell.length_a   1.000
_cell.length_b   1.000
_cell.length_c   1.000
_cell.angle_alpha   90.00
_cell.angle_beta   90.00
_cell.angle_gamma   90.00
#
_symmetry.space_group_name_H-M   'P 1'
#
loop_
_entity.id
_entity.type
_entity.pdbx_description
1 polymer ?
#
loop_
_entity_poly.entity_id
_entity_poly.type
_entity_poly.pdbx_seq_one_letter_code
_entity_poly.pdbx_strand_id
1 'polypeptide(L)' 'AGNVGINIGVAAPMAFFPFSGWKDSFFGDMHGQGMDAVEFFTQKKVVVERWPKEWTRKF' A
#
# COMPACT_ATOMS: atom_id res chain seq x y z
N ALA A 1 6.32 0.72 -19.50
CA ALA A 1 4.88 0.41 -19.40
C ALA A 1 4.61 0.01 -17.96
N GLY A 2 3.44 0.36 -17.40
CA GLY A 2 3.10 0.00 -16.02
C GLY A 2 2.79 -1.50 -15.88
N ASN A 3 1.92 -2.02 -16.73
CA ASN A 3 1.61 -3.45 -16.82
C ASN A 3 2.12 -4.03 -18.16
N VAL A 4 2.65 -5.26 -18.13
CA VAL A 4 3.14 -5.98 -19.31
C VAL A 4 2.51 -7.37 -19.35
N GLY A 5 1.97 -7.74 -20.51
CA GLY A 5 1.37 -9.05 -20.75
C GLY A 5 1.97 -9.73 -21.98
N ILE A 6 2.11 -11.05 -21.92
CA ILE A 6 2.59 -11.88 -23.03
C ILE A 6 1.45 -12.79 -23.50
N ASN A 7 1.13 -12.77 -24.79
CA ASN A 7 0.04 -13.56 -25.41
C ASN A 7 -1.37 -13.29 -24.83
N ILE A 8 -1.66 -12.04 -24.45
CA ILE A 8 -2.97 -11.63 -23.90
C ILE A 8 -3.47 -10.33 -24.54
N GLY A 9 -4.79 -10.15 -24.61
CA GLY A 9 -5.43 -8.97 -25.21
C GLY A 9 -5.47 -7.74 -24.31
N VAL A 10 -5.50 -7.92 -22.98
CA VAL A 10 -5.49 -6.83 -22.00
C VAL A 10 -4.61 -7.24 -20.83
N ALA A 11 -3.57 -6.46 -20.53
CA ALA A 11 -2.69 -6.67 -19.39
C ALA A 11 -3.27 -6.07 -18.10
N ALA A 12 -4.47 -6.51 -17.73
CA ALA A 12 -5.12 -6.14 -16.48
C ALA A 12 -4.67 -7.09 -15.36
N PRO A 13 -4.03 -6.59 -14.29
CA PRO A 13 -3.64 -7.40 -13.14
C PRO A 13 -4.87 -7.92 -12.38
N MET A 14 -4.68 -9.06 -11.70
CA MET A 14 -5.63 -9.55 -10.69
C MET A 14 -5.69 -8.56 -9.51
N ALA A 15 -6.81 -8.55 -8.77
CA ALA A 15 -7.10 -7.55 -7.73
C ALA A 15 -6.04 -7.37 -6.64
N PHE A 16 -5.19 -8.37 -6.40
CA PHE A 16 -4.11 -8.34 -5.42
C PHE A 16 -2.77 -7.81 -5.96
N PHE A 17 -2.65 -7.60 -7.27
CA PHE A 17 -1.52 -6.92 -7.89
C PHE A 17 -1.85 -5.45 -8.19
N PRO A 18 -0.85 -4.53 -8.15
CA PRO A 18 -1.06 -3.14 -8.50
C PRO A 18 -1.48 -2.95 -9.96
N PHE A 19 -2.50 -2.14 -10.21
CA PHE A 19 -2.82 -1.64 -11.56
C PHE A 19 -1.92 -0.45 -11.88
N SER A 20 -0.80 -0.70 -12.58
CA SER A 20 0.25 0.30 -12.75
C SER A 20 0.17 1.10 -14.05
N GLY A 21 0.65 2.34 -14.00
CA GLY A 21 0.92 3.19 -15.16
C GLY A 21 2.34 3.76 -15.12
N TRP A 22 2.83 4.27 -16.25
CA TRP A 22 4.18 4.83 -16.39
C TRP A 22 4.17 6.06 -17.32
N LYS A 23 5.01 7.08 -17.07
CA LYS A 23 4.96 8.40 -17.72
C LYS A 23 3.57 9.04 -17.51
N ASP A 24 2.99 9.66 -18.54
CA ASP A 24 1.74 10.43 -18.46
C ASP A 24 0.47 9.56 -18.32
N SER A 25 0.62 8.25 -18.05
CA SER A 25 -0.52 7.33 -17.84
C SER A 25 -0.90 7.15 -16.37
N PHE A 26 -0.10 7.69 -15.44
CA PHE A 26 -0.40 7.67 -14.01
C PHE A 26 0.29 8.83 -13.29
N PHE A 27 -0.39 9.42 -12.30
CA PHE A 27 0.16 10.48 -11.46
C PHE A 27 0.16 10.01 -10.01
N GLY A 28 1.34 10.04 -9.38
CA GLY A 28 1.54 9.56 -8.03
C GLY A 28 2.47 8.34 -7.98
N ASP A 29 2.63 7.81 -6.77
CA ASP A 29 3.49 6.68 -6.44
C ASP A 29 2.71 5.41 -6.07
N MET A 30 1.54 5.55 -5.43
CA MET A 30 0.66 4.44 -5.01
C MET A 30 -0.45 4.16 -6.01
N HIS A 31 -0.48 2.95 -6.56
CA HIS A 31 -1.45 2.52 -7.56
C HIS A 31 -2.82 2.12 -6.99
N GLY A 32 -3.84 2.10 -7.84
CA GLY A 32 -5.24 1.94 -7.42
C GLY A 32 -5.70 0.53 -7.04
N GLN A 33 -4.82 -0.48 -7.00
CA GLN A 33 -5.17 -1.87 -6.67
C GLN A 33 -4.10 -2.52 -5.79
N GLY A 34 -4.40 -3.68 -5.19
CA GLY A 34 -3.48 -4.41 -4.33
C GLY A 34 -3.17 -3.67 -3.02
N MET A 35 -1.93 -3.85 -2.54
CA MET A 35 -1.50 -3.26 -1.27
C MET A 35 -1.36 -1.73 -1.36
N ASP A 36 -0.98 -1.19 -2.52
CA ASP A 36 -0.85 0.24 -2.76
C ASP A 36 -2.16 0.99 -2.47
N ALA A 37 -3.31 0.39 -2.79
CA ALA A 37 -4.62 0.97 -2.48
C ALA A 37 -4.86 1.05 -0.97
N VAL A 38 -4.47 0.02 -0.22
CA VAL A 38 -4.59 0.00 1.24
C VAL A 38 -3.66 1.04 1.86
N GLU A 39 -2.41 1.13 1.40
CA GLU A 39 -1.46 2.13 1.87
C GLU A 39 -1.89 3.56 1.51
N PHE A 40 -2.54 3.77 0.36
CA PHE A 40 -3.05 5.08 -0.05
C PHE A 40 -4.19 5.58 0.85
N PHE A 41 -5.11 4.68 1.22
CA PHE A 41 -6.26 5.02 2.07
C PHE A 41 -5.97 4.95 3.57
N THR A 42 -4.76 4.53 3.97
CA THR A 42 -4.37 4.43 5.37
C THR A 42 -3.11 5.23 5.66
N GLN A 43 -2.86 5.51 6.93
CA GLN A 43 -1.63 6.17 7.35
C GLN A 43 -0.88 5.27 8.32
N LYS A 44 0.37 4.96 8.01
CA LYS A 44 1.25 4.20 8.90
C LYS A 44 1.47 4.99 10.19
N LYS A 45 1.10 4.38 11.34
CA LYS A 45 1.34 4.92 12.67
C LYS A 45 2.35 4.03 13.40
N VAL A 46 3.42 4.64 13.90
CA VAL A 46 4.41 3.94 14.74
C VAL A 46 4.15 4.30 16.20
N VAL A 47 3.95 3.29 17.04
CA VAL A 47 3.74 3.45 18.49
C VAL A 47 4.90 2.79 19.22
N VAL A 48 5.53 3.53 20.12
CA VAL A 48 6.60 3.04 20.98
C VAL A 48 6.17 3.28 22.42
N GLU A 49 6.05 2.21 23.20
CA GLU A 49 5.71 2.29 24.63
C GLU A 49 6.83 1.67 25.47
N ARG A 50 7.04 2.26 26.66
CA ARG A 50 7.95 1.75 27.69
C ARG A 50 7.23 1.81 29.02
N TRP A 51 7.18 0.68 29.72
CA TRP A 51 6.56 0.56 31.04
C TRP A 51 7.64 0.49 32.13
N PRO A 52 7.85 1.54 32.93
CA PRO A 52 8.78 1.50 34.06
C PRO A 52 8.28 0.56 35.17
N LYS A 53 9.19 -0.17 35.82
CA LYS A 53 8.84 -1.13 36.90
C LYS A 53 8.18 -0.46 38.11
N GLU A 54 8.42 0.83 38.33
CA GLU A 54 7.85 1.61 39.43
C GLU A 54 6.37 1.97 39.22
N TRP A 55 5.83 1.73 38.03
CA TRP A 55 4.47 2.09 37.66
C TRP A 55 3.47 1.08 38.24
N THR A 56 3.00 1.34 39.47
CA THR A 56 1.83 0.66 40.04
C THR A 56 0.62 1.56 39.86
N ARG A 57 -0.38 1.11 39.06
CA ARG A 57 -1.70 1.75 39.01
C ARG A 57 -2.32 1.64 40.40
N LYS A 58 -2.34 2.74 41.16
CA LYS A 58 -3.17 2.86 42.36
C LYS A 58 -4.59 3.20 41.90
N PHE A 59 -5.50 2.25 42.08
CA PHE A 59 -6.94 2.48 41.97
C PHE A 59 -7.44 3.34 43.12
#